data_AF-A0A5B9M856-F1
#
_entry.id   AF-A0A5B9M856-F1
#
_cell.length_a   1.000
_cell.length_b   1.000
_cell.length_c   1.000
_cell.angle_alpha   90.00
_cell.angle_beta   90.00
_cell.angle_gamma   90.00
#
_symmetry.space_group_name_H-M   'P 1'
#
loop_
_entity.id
_entity.type
_entity.pdbx_description
1 polymer ?
#
loop_
_entity_poly.entity_id
_entity_poly.type
_entity_poly.pdbx_seq_one_letter_code
_entity_poly.pdbx_strand_id
1 'polypeptide(L)'
;MWDTSKDYRLMVAVKAVDLFRRALEAGGFRGQWKKKPAIQAASEIERALQSLIYSYLEPEDLAASPEMIGIEEKLKEITDALGGEDWSRKFLDEASRDERERVEENIAKVKFFLNTIGNLRGRLMLGKISDPVIAVDIVAGEVMSVGGHPSADKLQICNVNVGGRSLKVVTNDTDVRENDRVAVALLPPQNFMGVVSEGMFLGADGVLRDVKGNPGEMPRGIPLEALNETRNLVEDFLAG
;
A
#
# COMPACT_ATOMS: atom_id res chain seq x y z
N MET A 1 1.82 28.52 -5.04
CA MET A 1 3.03 27.79 -5.41
C MET A 1 3.22 26.71 -4.38
N TRP A 2 3.07 25.47 -4.80
CA TRP A 2 3.17 24.28 -3.97
C TRP A 2 4.58 23.71 -4.10
N ASP A 3 5.24 23.43 -2.99
CA ASP A 3 6.59 22.83 -3.02
C ASP A 3 6.46 21.32 -3.26
N THR A 4 6.37 20.94 -4.54
CA THR A 4 6.19 19.56 -4.99
C THR A 4 7.30 18.63 -4.52
N SER A 5 8.49 19.17 -4.22
CA SER A 5 9.62 18.38 -3.72
C SER A 5 9.43 17.86 -2.29
N LYS A 6 8.48 18.46 -1.55
CA LYS A 6 8.11 18.07 -0.19
C LYS A 6 6.71 17.45 -0.12
N ASP A 7 6.09 17.15 -1.26
CA ASP A 7 4.79 16.50 -1.28
C ASP A 7 4.93 15.03 -0.87
N TYR A 8 4.42 14.68 0.31
CA TYR A 8 4.47 13.32 0.83
C TYR A 8 3.90 12.29 -0.13
N ARG A 9 2.86 12.64 -0.92
CA ARG A 9 2.24 11.72 -1.89
C ARG A 9 3.23 11.34 -3.00
N LEU A 10 3.99 12.32 -3.50
CA LEU A 10 5.01 12.08 -4.53
C LEU A 10 6.23 11.37 -3.95
N MET A 11 6.67 11.74 -2.75
CA MET A 11 7.79 11.08 -2.07
C MET A 11 7.51 9.59 -1.80
N VAL A 12 6.31 9.27 -1.30
CA VAL A 12 5.89 7.88 -1.07
C VAL A 12 5.76 7.13 -2.40
N ALA A 13 5.25 7.77 -3.45
CA ALA A 13 5.16 7.15 -4.78
C ALA A 13 6.54 6.76 -5.34
N VAL A 14 7.54 7.65 -5.25
CA VAL A 14 8.92 7.35 -5.69
C VAL A 14 9.48 6.18 -4.89
N LYS A 15 9.28 6.18 -3.57
CA LYS A 15 9.82 5.12 -2.72
C LYS A 15 9.11 3.77 -2.92
N ALA A 16 7.83 3.79 -3.25
CA ALA A 16 7.10 2.60 -3.65
C ALA A 16 7.64 1.98 -4.96
N VAL A 17 8.12 2.80 -5.91
CA VAL A 17 8.79 2.31 -7.14
C VAL A 17 10.08 1.58 -6.78
N ASP A 18 10.91 2.12 -5.89
CA ASP A 18 12.13 1.45 -5.42
C ASP A 18 11.80 0.13 -4.73
N LEU A 19 10.83 0.13 -3.81
CA LEU A 19 10.37 -1.08 -3.13
C LEU A 19 9.89 -2.16 -4.12
N PHE A 20 9.15 -1.78 -5.16
CA PHE A 20 8.72 -2.67 -6.24
C PHE A 20 9.90 -3.27 -6.98
N ARG A 21 10.87 -2.46 -7.41
CA ARG A 21 12.06 -2.93 -8.13
C ARG A 21 12.86 -3.91 -7.30
N ARG A 22 13.12 -3.60 -6.02
CA ARG A 22 13.78 -4.50 -5.08
C ARG A 22 13.02 -5.81 -4.91
N ALA A 23 11.69 -5.78 -4.81
CA ALA A 23 10.87 -6.99 -4.73
C ALA A 23 11.02 -7.88 -5.98
N LEU A 24 11.07 -7.29 -7.18
CA LEU A 24 11.29 -8.05 -8.42
C LEU A 24 12.72 -8.61 -8.53
N GLU A 25 13.71 -7.92 -7.97
CA GLU A 25 15.13 -8.31 -7.98
C GLU A 25 15.46 -9.38 -6.93
N ALA A 26 14.82 -9.34 -5.76
CA ALA A 26 15.02 -10.30 -4.66
C ALA A 26 14.68 -11.76 -5.00
N GLY A 27 14.08 -12.00 -6.17
CA GLY A 27 13.72 -13.34 -6.65
C GLY A 27 12.44 -13.89 -6.01
N GLY A 28 12.13 -15.16 -6.30
CA GLY A 28 10.91 -15.84 -5.81
C GLY A 28 9.72 -15.80 -6.77
N PHE A 29 9.64 -14.83 -7.67
CA PHE A 29 8.63 -14.82 -8.74
C PHE A 29 9.03 -15.74 -9.89
N ARG A 30 8.56 -16.98 -9.81
CA ARG A 30 8.69 -18.01 -10.85
C ARG A 30 7.58 -17.87 -11.90
N GLY A 31 7.72 -18.58 -13.01
CA GLY A 31 6.68 -18.67 -14.02
C GLY A 31 6.86 -17.79 -15.24
N GLN A 32 5.83 -17.81 -16.09
CA GLN A 32 5.81 -17.06 -17.34
C GLN A 32 5.23 -15.66 -17.11
N TRP A 33 6.12 -14.70 -16.86
CA TRP A 33 5.79 -13.29 -16.74
C TRP A 33 6.87 -12.41 -17.38
N LYS A 34 6.51 -11.17 -17.69
CA LYS A 34 7.35 -10.25 -18.47
C LYS A 34 8.14 -9.33 -17.54
N LYS A 35 9.12 -9.87 -16.82
CA LYS A 35 9.97 -9.11 -15.86
C LYS A 35 10.62 -7.87 -16.45
N LYS A 36 11.26 -8.00 -17.61
CA LYS A 36 11.97 -6.87 -18.25
C LYS A 36 11.01 -5.72 -18.61
N PRO A 37 9.86 -5.97 -19.28
CA PRO A 37 8.84 -4.95 -19.47
C PRO A 37 8.34 -4.30 -18.17
N ALA A 38 8.09 -5.07 -17.11
CA ALA A 38 7.63 -4.52 -15.82
C ALA A 38 8.67 -3.54 -15.22
N ILE A 39 9.96 -3.90 -15.24
CA ILE A 39 11.05 -3.04 -14.73
C ILE A 39 11.19 -1.77 -15.60
N GLN A 40 11.07 -1.91 -16.92
CA GLN A 40 11.14 -0.78 -17.85
C GLN A 40 10.01 0.22 -17.60
N ALA A 41 8.77 -0.26 -17.49
CA ALA A 41 7.61 0.57 -17.19
C ALA A 41 7.74 1.26 -15.81
N ALA A 42 8.26 0.57 -14.80
CA ALA A 42 8.52 1.17 -13.49
C ALA A 42 9.58 2.29 -13.55
N SER A 43 10.62 2.12 -14.39
CA SER A 43 11.62 3.18 -14.62
C SER A 43 11.03 4.40 -15.33
N GLU A 44 10.02 4.20 -16.19
CA GLU A 44 9.29 5.31 -16.84
C GLU A 44 8.36 6.04 -15.85
N ILE A 45 7.70 5.31 -14.95
CA ILE A 45 6.96 5.91 -13.82
C ILE A 45 7.89 6.75 -12.95
N GLU A 46 9.07 6.24 -12.60
CA GLU A 46 10.06 6.97 -11.80
C GLU A 46 10.44 8.31 -12.45
N ARG A 47 10.68 8.32 -13.77
CA ARG A 47 11.00 9.54 -14.53
C ARG A 47 9.84 10.54 -14.54
N ALA A 48 8.61 10.07 -14.74
CA ALA A 48 7.43 10.92 -14.69
C ALA A 48 7.24 11.53 -13.30
N LEU A 49 7.43 10.75 -12.23
CA LEU A 49 7.39 11.24 -10.85
C LEU A 49 8.46 12.31 -10.59
N GLN A 50 9.68 12.14 -11.10
CA GLN A 50 10.71 13.18 -10.99
C GLN A 50 10.30 14.48 -11.70
N SER A 51 9.67 14.40 -12.87
CA SER A 51 9.12 15.58 -13.56
C SER A 51 8.11 16.32 -12.68
N LEU A 52 7.17 15.57 -12.07
CA LEU A 52 6.16 16.11 -11.15
C LEU A 52 6.80 16.77 -9.92
N ILE A 53 7.80 16.13 -9.32
CA ILE A 53 8.51 16.61 -8.12
C ILE A 53 9.19 17.97 -8.34
N TYR A 54 9.68 18.26 -9.54
CA TYR A 54 10.35 19.53 -9.87
C TYR A 54 9.45 20.54 -10.61
N SER A 55 8.15 20.29 -10.70
CA SER A 55 7.22 21.12 -11.48
C SER A 55 6.69 22.35 -10.73
N TYR A 56 6.64 22.32 -9.40
CA TYR A 56 6.00 23.34 -8.54
C TYR A 56 4.52 23.62 -8.86
N LEU A 57 3.88 22.70 -9.59
CA LEU A 57 2.46 22.74 -9.92
C LEU A 57 1.60 22.53 -8.68
N GLU A 58 0.38 23.06 -8.72
CA GLU A 58 -0.60 22.80 -7.69
C GLU A 58 -1.13 21.35 -7.79
N PRO A 59 -1.60 20.74 -6.69
CA PRO A 59 -1.98 19.32 -6.67
C PRO A 59 -3.01 18.90 -7.74
N GLU A 60 -3.98 19.76 -8.01
CA GLU A 60 -5.00 19.53 -9.04
C GLU A 60 -4.40 19.54 -10.46
N ASP A 61 -3.41 20.42 -10.70
CA ASP A 61 -2.69 20.48 -11.98
C ASP A 61 -1.76 19.27 -12.15
N LEU A 62 -1.11 18.80 -11.07
CA LEU A 62 -0.35 17.53 -11.07
C LEU A 62 -1.27 16.36 -11.45
N ALA A 63 -2.47 16.29 -10.88
CA ALA A 63 -3.43 15.23 -11.13
C ALA A 63 -4.00 15.24 -12.57
N ALA A 64 -3.97 16.39 -13.24
CA ALA A 64 -4.41 16.56 -14.63
C ALA A 64 -3.25 16.53 -15.65
N SER A 65 -2.00 16.40 -15.18
CA SER A 65 -0.81 16.47 -16.02
C SER A 65 -0.67 15.29 -17.00
N PRO A 66 -0.02 15.49 -18.16
CA PRO A 66 0.35 14.39 -19.06
C PRO A 66 1.19 13.30 -18.39
N GLU A 67 2.05 13.69 -17.44
CA GLU A 67 2.86 12.77 -16.64
C GLU A 67 1.99 11.82 -15.82
N MET A 68 0.92 12.31 -15.20
CA MET A 68 -0.02 11.46 -14.44
C MET A 68 -0.73 10.46 -15.34
N ILE A 69 -1.15 10.88 -16.54
CA ILE A 69 -1.76 9.98 -17.54
C ILE A 69 -0.77 8.89 -17.95
N GLY A 70 0.49 9.28 -18.24
CA GLY A 70 1.55 8.33 -18.57
C GLY A 70 1.84 7.35 -17.43
N ILE A 71 1.78 7.78 -16.17
CA ILE A 71 1.92 6.91 -15.00
C ILE A 71 0.79 5.86 -14.97
N GLU A 72 -0.47 6.26 -15.18
CA GLU A 72 -1.63 5.36 -15.22
C GLU A 72 -1.49 4.31 -16.35
N GLU A 73 -1.05 4.73 -17.55
CA GLU A 73 -0.79 3.83 -18.67
C GLU A 73 0.31 2.81 -18.36
N LYS A 74 1.43 3.26 -17.78
CA LYS A 74 2.55 2.39 -17.40
C LYS A 74 2.18 1.44 -16.27
N LEU A 75 1.31 1.86 -15.35
CA LEU A 75 0.82 0.98 -14.30
C LEU A 75 0.04 -0.20 -14.90
N LYS A 76 -0.77 0.05 -15.93
CA LYS A 76 -1.47 -1.01 -16.67
C LYS A 76 -0.50 -1.96 -17.36
N GLU A 77 0.54 -1.42 -18.02
CA GLU A 77 1.60 -2.24 -18.62
C GLU A 77 2.29 -3.15 -17.59
N ILE A 78 2.52 -2.65 -16.36
CA ILE A 78 3.08 -3.46 -15.28
C ILE A 78 2.13 -4.58 -14.88
N THR A 79 0.84 -4.30 -14.67
CA THR A 79 -0.16 -5.33 -14.32
C THR A 79 -0.25 -6.41 -15.39
N ASP A 80 -0.28 -6.03 -16.67
CA ASP A 80 -0.26 -6.97 -17.79
C ASP A 80 1.05 -7.80 -17.82
N ALA A 81 2.19 -7.16 -17.54
CA ALA A 81 3.50 -7.81 -17.51
C ALA A 81 3.65 -8.80 -16.35
N LEU A 82 3.00 -8.55 -15.20
CA LEU A 82 2.96 -9.45 -14.05
C LEU A 82 2.06 -10.67 -14.30
N GLY A 83 1.15 -10.61 -15.29
CA GLY A 83 0.27 -11.72 -15.66
C GLY A 83 -1.23 -11.42 -15.54
N GLY A 84 -1.62 -10.14 -15.54
CA GLY A 84 -3.01 -9.68 -15.43
C GLY A 84 -3.54 -9.70 -14.00
N GLU A 85 -4.85 -9.56 -13.81
CA GLU A 85 -5.50 -9.42 -12.49
C GLU A 85 -5.16 -10.54 -11.48
N ASP A 86 -5.01 -11.79 -11.97
CA ASP A 86 -4.68 -12.96 -11.13
C ASP A 86 -3.17 -13.15 -10.87
N TRP A 87 -2.32 -12.17 -11.20
CA TRP A 87 -0.85 -12.29 -11.09
C TRP A 87 -0.38 -12.79 -9.73
N SER A 88 -0.97 -12.26 -8.65
CA SER A 88 -0.57 -12.59 -7.27
C SER A 88 -0.88 -14.05 -6.92
N ARG A 89 -2.03 -14.58 -7.35
CA ARG A 89 -2.40 -15.99 -7.15
C ARG A 89 -1.44 -16.89 -7.93
N LYS A 90 -1.14 -16.56 -9.18
CA LYS A 90 -0.22 -17.35 -10.04
C LYS A 90 1.16 -17.48 -9.39
N PHE A 91 1.73 -16.38 -8.87
CA PHE A 91 3.02 -16.46 -8.19
C PHE A 91 2.97 -17.30 -6.89
N LEU A 92 1.89 -17.22 -6.11
CA LEU A 92 1.75 -18.05 -4.91
C LEU A 92 1.60 -19.53 -5.21
N ASP A 93 0.87 -19.87 -6.27
CA ASP A 93 0.62 -21.25 -6.68
C ASP A 93 1.90 -21.92 -7.22
N GLU A 94 2.80 -21.14 -7.82
CA GLU A 94 4.10 -21.61 -8.31
C GLU A 94 5.21 -21.60 -7.26
N ALA A 95 5.00 -20.95 -6.10
CA ALA A 95 5.97 -20.88 -5.03
C ALA A 95 6.13 -22.25 -4.34
N SER A 96 7.38 -22.70 -4.18
CA SER A 96 7.64 -23.88 -3.36
C SER A 96 7.41 -23.57 -1.88
N ARG A 97 7.26 -24.62 -1.06
CA ARG A 97 6.97 -24.50 0.37
C ARG A 97 8.01 -23.65 1.13
N ASP A 98 9.27 -23.76 0.76
CA ASP A 98 10.40 -23.01 1.32
C ASP A 98 10.48 -21.55 0.85
N GLU A 99 9.89 -21.22 -0.29
CA GLU A 99 9.90 -19.86 -0.83
C GLU A 99 8.63 -19.07 -0.53
N ARG A 100 7.57 -19.76 -0.09
CA ARG A 100 6.23 -19.20 0.03
C ARG A 100 6.18 -17.91 0.85
N GLU A 101 6.86 -17.87 1.98
CA GLU A 101 6.92 -16.67 2.83
C GLU A 101 7.51 -15.47 2.07
N ARG A 102 8.67 -15.66 1.42
CA ARG A 102 9.34 -14.62 0.62
C ARG A 102 8.46 -14.16 -0.55
N VAL A 103 7.75 -15.09 -1.19
CA VAL A 103 6.84 -14.76 -2.30
C VAL A 103 5.62 -13.98 -1.80
N GLU A 104 5.03 -14.37 -0.66
CA GLU A 104 3.96 -13.61 0.00
C GLU A 104 4.42 -12.18 0.32
N GLU A 105 5.63 -12.01 0.84
CA GLU A 105 6.20 -10.70 1.15
C GLU A 105 6.40 -9.85 -0.10
N ASN A 106 6.99 -10.42 -1.16
CA ASN A 106 7.20 -9.70 -2.41
C ASN A 106 5.87 -9.35 -3.09
N ILE A 107 4.85 -10.22 -3.01
CA ILE A 107 3.51 -9.91 -3.51
C ILE A 107 2.91 -8.73 -2.76
N ALA A 108 3.02 -8.71 -1.42
CA ALA A 108 2.53 -7.60 -0.63
C ALA A 108 3.21 -6.27 -1.04
N LYS A 109 4.53 -6.30 -1.28
CA LYS A 109 5.29 -5.11 -1.74
C LYS A 109 4.81 -4.62 -3.11
N VAL A 110 4.59 -5.54 -4.04
CA VAL A 110 4.04 -5.21 -5.37
C VAL A 110 2.61 -4.67 -5.25
N LYS A 111 1.74 -5.27 -4.42
CA LYS A 111 0.39 -4.75 -4.17
C LYS A 111 0.42 -3.33 -3.59
N PHE A 112 1.29 -3.06 -2.62
CA PHE A 112 1.48 -1.73 -2.05
C PHE A 112 1.90 -0.72 -3.13
N PHE A 113 2.85 -1.09 -4.00
CA PHE A 113 3.24 -0.27 -5.15
C PHE A 113 2.07 -0.01 -6.10
N LEU A 114 1.35 -1.04 -6.54
CA LEU A 114 0.24 -0.90 -7.47
C LEU A 114 -0.86 0.01 -6.90
N ASN A 115 -1.17 -0.17 -5.62
CA ASN A 115 -2.14 0.65 -4.90
C ASN A 115 -1.65 2.11 -4.76
N THR A 116 -0.39 2.30 -4.39
CA THR A 116 0.22 3.63 -4.23
C THR A 116 0.18 4.38 -5.55
N ILE A 117 0.65 3.79 -6.64
CA ILE A 117 0.67 4.48 -7.94
C ILE A 117 -0.75 4.66 -8.50
N GLY A 118 -1.59 3.63 -8.43
CA GLY A 118 -2.95 3.66 -9.00
C GLY A 118 -3.87 4.68 -8.36
N ASN A 119 -3.70 4.95 -7.06
CA ASN A 119 -4.53 5.92 -6.34
C ASN A 119 -3.84 7.29 -6.15
N LEU A 120 -2.62 7.48 -6.70
CA LEU A 120 -1.87 8.73 -6.54
C LEU A 120 -2.65 9.95 -7.03
N ARG A 121 -3.30 9.85 -8.20
CA ARG A 121 -4.16 10.91 -8.74
C ARG A 121 -5.26 11.30 -7.76
N GLY A 122 -5.94 10.32 -7.18
CA GLY A 122 -7.01 10.55 -6.19
C GLY A 122 -6.49 11.29 -4.95
N ARG A 123 -5.30 10.91 -4.46
CA ARG A 123 -4.66 11.58 -3.31
C ARG A 123 -4.21 13.01 -3.66
N LEU A 124 -3.75 13.27 -4.88
CA LEU A 124 -3.40 14.62 -5.34
C LEU A 124 -4.64 15.52 -5.42
N MET A 125 -5.78 14.98 -5.87
CA MET A 125 -7.07 15.70 -5.94
C MET A 125 -7.65 16.13 -4.58
N LEU A 126 -7.07 15.68 -3.45
CA LEU A 126 -7.40 16.22 -2.12
C LEU A 126 -6.91 17.66 -1.93
N GLY A 127 -6.11 18.18 -2.86
CA GLY A 127 -5.64 19.56 -2.87
C GLY A 127 -4.40 19.77 -2.00
N LYS A 128 -4.26 21.00 -1.49
CA LYS A 128 -3.06 21.50 -0.79
C LYS A 128 -2.99 21.04 0.66
N ILE A 129 -2.77 19.75 0.86
CA ILE A 129 -2.59 19.13 2.18
C ILE A 129 -1.17 18.61 2.27
N SER A 130 -0.42 19.05 3.28
CA SER A 130 0.93 18.58 3.57
C SER A 130 0.89 17.80 4.88
N ASP A 131 0.42 16.55 4.78
CA ASP A 131 0.33 15.62 5.91
C ASP A 131 0.75 14.23 5.41
N PRO A 132 1.71 13.54 6.07
CA PRO A 132 2.12 12.19 5.68
C PRO A 132 0.95 11.21 5.54
N VAL A 133 -0.10 11.39 6.34
CA VAL A 133 -1.24 10.46 6.37
C VAL A 133 -1.97 10.36 5.04
N ILE A 134 -1.98 11.43 4.23
CA ILE A 134 -2.64 11.45 2.92
C ILE A 134 -1.75 10.94 1.80
N ALA A 135 -0.56 10.44 2.10
CA ALA A 135 0.34 9.83 1.12
C ALA A 135 0.05 8.34 0.89
N VAL A 136 -0.73 7.73 1.79
CA VAL A 136 -1.23 6.36 1.70
C VAL A 136 -2.74 6.34 1.75
N ASP A 137 -3.35 5.27 1.26
CA ASP A 137 -4.79 5.12 1.34
C ASP A 137 -5.20 4.60 2.71
N ILE A 138 -6.26 5.18 3.27
CA ILE A 138 -6.93 4.68 4.47
C ILE A 138 -8.33 4.26 4.04
N VAL A 139 -8.67 3.00 4.30
CA VAL A 139 -9.94 2.40 3.90
C VAL A 139 -10.68 1.84 5.10
N ALA A 140 -12.01 1.94 5.08
CA ALA A 140 -12.85 1.19 5.99
C ALA A 140 -12.76 -0.30 5.66
N GLY A 141 -12.85 -1.15 6.69
CA GLY A 141 -12.78 -2.59 6.56
C GLY A 141 -13.64 -3.32 7.58
N GLU A 142 -13.84 -4.61 7.34
CA GLU A 142 -14.54 -5.53 8.23
C GLU A 142 -13.64 -6.70 8.57
N VAL A 143 -13.42 -6.94 9.85
CA VAL A 143 -12.60 -8.08 10.29
C VAL A 143 -13.38 -9.38 10.05
N MET A 144 -12.89 -10.21 9.15
CA MET A 144 -13.51 -11.49 8.77
C MET A 144 -13.07 -12.65 9.66
N SER A 145 -11.87 -12.57 10.23
CA SER A 145 -11.38 -13.55 11.20
C SER A 145 -10.21 -13.00 11.99
N VAL A 146 -10.02 -13.55 13.19
CA VAL A 146 -8.90 -13.26 14.08
C VAL A 146 -8.23 -14.56 14.53
N GLY A 147 -6.91 -14.56 14.62
CA GLY A 147 -6.13 -15.70 15.11
C GLY A 147 -4.87 -15.25 15.83
N GLY A 148 -4.42 -16.01 16.83
CA GLY A 148 -3.16 -15.73 17.50
C GLY A 148 -1.96 -15.87 16.55
N HIS A 149 -0.95 -15.03 16.72
CA HIS A 149 0.27 -15.14 15.95
C HIS A 149 1.05 -16.42 16.35
N PRO A 150 1.53 -17.23 15.39
CA PRO A 150 2.13 -18.54 15.70
C PRO A 150 3.43 -18.46 16.53
N SER A 151 4.13 -17.32 16.46
CA SER A 151 5.43 -17.12 17.07
C SER A 151 5.50 -15.90 18.01
N ALA A 152 4.35 -15.28 18.34
CA ALA A 152 4.33 -14.05 19.15
C ALA A 152 3.03 -13.90 19.96
N ASP A 153 3.09 -14.20 21.26
CA ASP A 153 1.91 -14.28 22.13
C ASP A 153 1.11 -12.97 22.28
N LYS A 154 1.75 -11.83 21.97
CA LYS A 154 1.15 -10.49 22.08
C LYS A 154 0.60 -9.96 20.74
N LEU A 155 0.65 -10.76 19.68
CA LEU A 155 0.19 -10.35 18.36
C LEU A 155 -1.00 -11.19 17.92
N GLN A 156 -1.92 -10.55 17.22
CA GLN A 156 -3.03 -11.19 16.53
C GLN A 156 -2.96 -10.92 15.03
N ILE A 157 -3.37 -11.91 14.25
CA ILE A 157 -3.49 -11.86 12.80
C ILE A 157 -4.97 -11.70 12.50
N CYS A 158 -5.31 -10.60 11.84
CA CYS A 158 -6.66 -10.29 11.39
C CYS A 158 -6.72 -10.44 9.88
N ASN A 159 -7.75 -11.12 9.37
CA ASN A 159 -8.08 -11.09 7.95
C ASN A 159 -9.22 -10.08 7.75
N VAL A 160 -9.02 -9.08 6.91
CA VAL A 160 -9.88 -7.90 6.84
C VAL A 160 -10.41 -7.73 5.42
N ASN A 161 -11.72 -7.74 5.25
CA ASN A 161 -12.36 -7.38 4.00
C ASN A 161 -12.28 -5.86 3.81
N VAL A 162 -11.71 -5.41 2.70
CA VAL A 162 -11.58 -3.99 2.33
C VAL A 162 -12.18 -3.70 0.96
N GLY A 163 -13.23 -4.42 0.57
CA GLY A 163 -13.92 -4.22 -0.69
C GLY A 163 -13.16 -4.86 -1.86
N GLY A 164 -13.73 -5.94 -2.42
CA GLY A 164 -13.14 -6.66 -3.55
C GLY A 164 -11.88 -7.47 -3.25
N ARG A 165 -11.22 -7.26 -2.10
CA ARG A 165 -10.08 -8.06 -1.62
C ARG A 165 -10.04 -8.17 -0.09
N SER A 166 -9.27 -9.15 0.37
CA SER A 166 -8.94 -9.35 1.79
C SER A 166 -7.49 -8.99 2.06
N LEU A 167 -7.22 -8.36 3.20
CA LEU A 167 -5.88 -8.01 3.67
C LEU A 167 -5.56 -8.73 4.97
N LYS A 168 -4.30 -9.17 5.10
CA LYS A 168 -3.77 -9.63 6.38
C LYS A 168 -3.24 -8.42 7.17
N VAL A 169 -3.76 -8.19 8.37
CA VAL A 169 -3.29 -7.11 9.27
C VAL A 169 -2.86 -7.74 10.59
N VAL A 170 -1.61 -7.52 10.98
CA VAL A 170 -1.09 -7.92 12.30
C VAL A 170 -1.24 -6.76 13.26
N THR A 171 -1.76 -7.01 14.46
CA THR A 171 -1.95 -5.98 15.50
C THR A 171 -1.54 -6.51 16.87
N ASN A 172 -1.12 -5.61 17.75
CA ASN A 172 -0.87 -5.88 19.17
C ASN A 172 -2.11 -5.68 20.05
N ASP A 173 -3.19 -5.11 19.50
CA ASP A 173 -4.46 -5.01 20.19
C ASP A 173 -5.17 -6.37 20.18
N THR A 174 -5.10 -7.06 21.31
CA THR A 174 -5.69 -8.39 21.47
C THR A 174 -7.21 -8.38 21.60
N ASP A 175 -7.85 -7.20 21.61
CA ASP A 175 -9.29 -7.06 21.76
C ASP A 175 -10.04 -6.93 20.43
N VAL A 176 -9.35 -6.96 19.29
CA VAL A 176 -9.99 -7.02 17.96
C VAL A 176 -10.74 -8.34 17.78
N ARG A 177 -11.94 -8.28 17.21
CA ARG A 177 -12.85 -9.42 17.02
C ARG A 177 -13.37 -9.47 15.59
N GLU A 178 -13.89 -10.63 15.21
CA GLU A 178 -14.65 -10.80 13.98
C GLU A 178 -15.88 -9.87 13.97
N ASN A 179 -16.19 -9.31 12.79
CA ASN A 179 -17.19 -8.29 12.52
C ASN A 179 -16.87 -6.86 13.01
N ASP A 180 -15.71 -6.62 13.63
CA ASP A 180 -15.28 -5.26 13.96
C ASP A 180 -15.16 -4.42 12.68
N ARG A 181 -15.65 -3.17 12.76
CA ARG A 181 -15.56 -2.17 11.70
C ARG A 181 -14.34 -1.30 11.94
N VAL A 182 -13.32 -1.47 11.12
CA VAL A 182 -11.98 -0.91 11.33
C VAL A 182 -11.61 0.06 10.22
N ALA A 183 -10.61 0.89 10.46
CA ALA A 183 -9.92 1.66 9.42
C ALA A 183 -8.51 1.10 9.25
N VAL A 184 -8.12 0.81 8.01
CA VAL A 184 -6.81 0.24 7.67
C VAL A 184 -6.02 1.26 6.85
N ALA A 185 -4.86 1.67 7.34
CA ALA A 185 -3.86 2.36 6.55
C ALA A 185 -3.08 1.34 5.71
N LEU A 186 -3.08 1.52 4.40
CA LEU A 186 -2.36 0.68 3.44
C LEU A 186 -0.89 1.11 3.36
N LEU A 187 -0.14 0.74 4.40
CA LEU A 187 1.27 1.05 4.56
C LEU A 187 2.17 0.01 3.85
N PRO A 188 3.48 0.31 3.67
CA PRO A 188 4.43 -0.69 3.22
C PRO A 188 4.36 -1.96 4.09
N PRO A 189 4.32 -3.15 3.48
CA PRO A 189 4.11 -4.37 4.24
C PRO A 189 5.28 -4.68 5.17
N GLN A 190 4.97 -5.32 6.30
CA GLN A 190 5.94 -5.69 7.34
C GLN A 190 5.86 -7.19 7.60
N ASN A 191 7.00 -7.85 7.77
CA ASN A 191 7.08 -9.26 8.12
C ASN A 191 7.25 -9.42 9.64
N PHE A 192 6.22 -9.95 10.30
CA PHE A 192 6.24 -10.30 11.71
C PHE A 192 6.50 -11.80 11.84
N MET A 193 7.77 -12.18 12.00
CA MET A 193 8.21 -13.57 12.24
C MET A 193 7.53 -14.62 11.31
N GLY A 194 7.47 -14.34 10.01
CA GLY A 194 6.87 -15.21 9.00
C GLY A 194 5.46 -14.83 8.56
N VAL A 195 4.86 -13.80 9.18
CA VAL A 195 3.53 -13.31 8.84
C VAL A 195 3.61 -11.91 8.26
N VAL A 196 3.33 -11.79 6.98
CA VAL A 196 3.31 -10.52 6.26
C VAL A 196 2.02 -9.76 6.55
N SER A 197 2.13 -8.60 7.23
CA SER A 197 1.06 -7.62 7.38
C SER A 197 1.04 -6.67 6.18
N GLU A 198 -0.13 -6.45 5.59
CA GLU A 198 -0.36 -5.61 4.41
C GLU A 198 -0.85 -4.19 4.78
N GLY A 199 -0.87 -3.85 6.06
CA GLY A 199 -1.29 -2.54 6.56
C GLY A 199 -1.29 -2.47 8.08
N MET A 200 -1.92 -1.41 8.60
CA MET A 200 -2.08 -1.16 10.03
C MET A 200 -3.47 -0.61 10.32
N PHE A 201 -4.05 -1.02 11.45
CA PHE A 201 -5.28 -0.41 11.93
C PHE A 201 -5.04 0.98 12.50
N LEU A 202 -5.99 1.90 12.31
CA LEU A 202 -5.97 3.18 13.02
C LEU A 202 -6.43 3.01 14.47
N GLY A 203 -5.81 3.77 15.36
CA GLY A 203 -6.03 3.70 16.80
C GLY A 203 -5.27 4.76 17.57
N ALA A 204 -5.72 5.07 18.78
CA ALA A 204 -5.03 5.97 19.71
C ALA A 204 -4.79 5.25 21.04
N ASP A 205 -5.87 4.78 21.67
CA ASP A 205 -5.86 3.91 22.85
C ASP A 205 -6.36 2.50 22.46
N GLY A 206 -5.68 1.89 21.48
CA GLY A 206 -6.12 0.68 20.80
C GLY A 206 -6.87 0.95 19.50
N VAL A 207 -7.28 -0.13 18.83
CA VAL A 207 -7.87 -0.12 17.48
C VAL A 207 -9.30 0.44 17.51
N LEU A 208 -9.58 1.33 16.55
CA LEU A 208 -10.95 1.80 16.28
C LEU A 208 -11.79 0.67 15.67
N ARG A 209 -12.89 0.30 16.33
CA ARG A 209 -13.71 -0.89 15.97
C ARG A 209 -15.16 -0.60 15.57
N ASP A 210 -15.59 0.68 15.59
CA ASP A 210 -16.89 1.13 15.08
C ASP A 210 -16.74 2.22 13.99
N VAL A 211 -15.78 2.00 13.08
CA VAL A 211 -15.51 2.92 11.96
C VAL A 211 -16.68 2.96 10.99
N LYS A 212 -17.04 4.17 10.53
CA LYS A 212 -18.12 4.37 9.55
C LYS A 212 -17.59 4.40 8.12
N GLY A 213 -18.22 3.63 7.22
CA GLY A 213 -17.85 3.51 5.81
C GLY A 213 -18.09 2.08 5.33
N ASN A 214 -18.34 1.88 4.03
CA ASN A 214 -18.38 0.52 3.49
C ASN A 214 -16.94 0.01 3.28
N PRO A 215 -16.70 -1.32 3.35
CA PRO A 215 -15.39 -1.89 3.05
C PRO A 215 -14.80 -1.38 1.74
N GLY A 216 -13.57 -0.83 1.80
CA GLY A 216 -12.84 -0.28 0.66
C GLY A 216 -13.07 1.20 0.38
N GLU A 217 -14.07 1.81 1.00
CA GLU A 217 -14.30 3.25 0.91
C GLU A 217 -13.47 4.02 1.94
N MET A 218 -13.33 5.34 1.74
CA MET A 218 -12.72 6.23 2.72
C MET A 218 -13.54 6.22 4.03
N PRO A 219 -12.91 5.97 5.19
CA PRO A 219 -13.63 5.97 6.46
C PRO A 219 -14.01 7.39 6.89
N ARG A 220 -15.08 7.51 7.67
CA ARG A 220 -15.63 8.78 8.16
C ARG A 220 -15.53 8.89 9.67
N GLY A 221 -15.34 10.12 10.15
CA GLY A 221 -15.36 10.43 11.59
C GLY A 221 -14.16 9.90 12.36
N ILE A 222 -13.01 9.75 11.70
CA ILE A 222 -11.77 9.29 12.32
C ILE A 222 -11.18 10.40 13.21
N PRO A 223 -10.92 10.13 14.51
CA PRO A 223 -10.23 11.08 15.38
C PRO A 223 -8.80 11.36 14.89
N LEU A 224 -8.34 12.61 15.00
CA LEU A 224 -7.05 13.03 14.43
C LEU A 224 -5.85 12.36 15.12
N GLU A 225 -5.99 12.07 16.41
CA GLU A 225 -5.01 11.33 17.21
C GLU A 225 -4.81 9.90 16.72
N ALA A 226 -5.85 9.28 16.15
CA ALA A 226 -5.78 7.92 15.61
C ALA A 226 -4.96 7.81 14.31
N LEU A 227 -4.52 8.95 13.76
CA LEU A 227 -3.69 9.05 12.56
C LEU A 227 -2.19 9.16 12.88
N ASN A 228 -1.81 9.38 14.15
CA ASN A 228 -0.43 9.70 14.52
C ASN A 228 0.55 8.56 14.20
N GLU A 229 0.20 7.32 14.55
CA GLU A 229 1.02 6.14 14.25
C GLU A 229 1.24 6.00 12.73
N THR A 230 0.18 6.21 11.94
CA THR A 230 0.26 6.18 10.47
C THR A 230 1.19 7.27 9.93
N ARG A 231 1.14 8.48 10.49
CA ARG A 231 2.07 9.56 10.10
C ARG A 231 3.52 9.16 10.35
N ASN A 232 3.81 8.66 11.55
CA ASN A 232 5.15 8.23 11.94
C ASN A 232 5.66 7.13 11.00
N LEU A 233 4.84 6.13 10.69
CA LEU A 233 5.24 5.04 9.80
C LEU A 233 5.44 5.48 8.35
N VAL A 234 4.70 6.47 7.86
CA VAL A 234 4.97 7.08 6.54
C VAL A 234 6.31 7.82 6.56
N GLU A 235 6.59 8.58 7.61
CA GLU A 235 7.87 9.30 7.75
C GLU A 235 9.06 8.34 7.87
N ASP A 236 8.94 7.30 8.69
CA ASP A 236 9.93 6.23 8.83
C ASP A 236 10.16 5.54 7.49
N PHE A 237 9.08 5.23 6.77
CA PHE A 237 9.17 4.68 5.42
C PHE A 237 9.96 5.62 4.53
N LEU A 238 9.75 6.93 4.57
CA LEU A 238 10.48 7.90 3.75
C LEU A 238 11.94 8.08 4.16
N ALA A 239 12.28 7.88 5.44
CA ALA A 239 13.64 8.04 5.96
C ALA A 239 14.60 6.87 5.63
N GLY A 240 14.11 5.63 5.54
CA GLY A 240 14.95 4.42 5.37
C GLY A 240 15.19 3.95 3.94
#